data_AF-A0AA86TI55-F1
#
_entry.id   AF-A0AA86TI55-F1
#
_cell.length_a   1.000
_cell.length_b   1.000
_cell.length_c   1.000
_cell.angle_alpha   90.00
_cell.angle_beta   90.00
_cell.angle_gamma   90.00
#
_symmetry.space_group_name_H-M   'P 1'
#
loop_
_entity.id
_entity.type
_entity.pdbx_description
1 polymer ?
#
loop_
_entity_poly.entity_id
_entity_poly.type
_entity_poly.pdbx_seq_one_letter_code
_entity_poly.pdbx_strand_id
1 'polypeptide(L)'
;MEKRYALFKQMENDFKQFIQNKTFITKEEARNNRITPEELMKHNTEDDAWFSYRGYVYDVSSYGQFHPGGLRCFKEYFGFDVTRVVIMKHKHVNIDSFINKLVVGMLDGDPILPQNNRE
;
A
#
# COMPACT_ATOMS: atom_id res chain seq x y z
N MET A 1 6.63 6.90 24.42
CA MET A 1 7.24 6.15 23.31
C MET A 1 6.85 4.68 23.29
N GLU A 2 6.88 3.99 24.43
CA GLU A 2 6.63 2.53 24.51
C GLU A 2 5.24 2.08 24.00
N LYS A 3 4.16 2.80 24.34
CA LYS A 3 2.80 2.46 23.87
C LYS A 3 2.67 2.47 22.34
N ARG A 4 3.32 3.43 21.67
CA ARG A 4 3.29 3.55 20.20
C ARG A 4 4.10 2.44 19.54
N TYR A 5 5.26 2.08 20.12
CA TYR A 5 6.07 0.96 19.67
C TYR A 5 5.34 -0.39 19.82
N ALA A 6 4.64 -0.61 20.94
CA ALA A 6 3.84 -1.81 21.15
C ALA A 6 2.71 -1.95 20.11
N LEU A 7 2.03 -0.84 19.77
CA LEU A 7 1.00 -0.84 18.73
C LEU A 7 1.55 -1.26 17.36
N PHE A 8 2.72 -0.73 16.97
CA PHE A 8 3.38 -1.11 15.70
C PHE A 8 3.75 -2.60 15.67
N LYS A 9 4.29 -3.13 16.77
CA LYS A 9 4.62 -4.56 16.86
C LYS A 9 3.40 -5.45 16.78
N GLN A 10 2.31 -5.06 17.46
CA GLN A 10 1.08 -5.83 17.42
C GLN A 10 0.51 -5.88 16.00
N MET A 11 0.41 -4.71 15.33
CA MET A 11 0.02 -4.65 13.93
C MET A 11 0.89 -5.58 13.05
N GLU A 12 2.22 -5.49 13.19
CA GLU A 12 3.13 -6.29 12.37
C GLU A 12 2.87 -7.79 12.54
N ASN A 13 2.63 -8.24 13.77
CA ASN A 13 2.31 -9.62 14.08
C ASN A 13 0.95 -10.03 13.50
N ASP A 14 -0.08 -9.21 13.69
CA ASP A 14 -1.44 -9.48 13.20
C ASP A 14 -1.45 -9.58 11.67
N PHE A 15 -0.75 -8.66 11.00
CA PHE A 15 -0.63 -8.69 9.55
C PHE A 15 0.17 -9.90 9.06
N LYS A 16 1.29 -10.25 9.73
CA LYS A 16 2.07 -11.47 9.42
C LYS A 16 1.22 -12.73 9.55
N GLN A 17 0.40 -12.83 10.59
CA GLN A 17 -0.51 -13.96 10.78
C GLN A 17 -1.59 -14.00 9.69
N PHE A 18 -2.14 -12.85 9.30
CA PHE A 18 -3.13 -12.76 8.23
C PHE A 18 -2.61 -13.25 6.88
N ILE A 19 -1.34 -12.96 6.56
CA ILE A 19 -0.72 -13.32 5.28
C ILE A 19 -0.04 -14.70 5.29
N GLN A 20 0.07 -15.37 6.43
CA GLN A 20 0.92 -16.57 6.60
C GLN A 20 0.60 -17.73 5.64
N ASN A 21 -0.66 -17.86 5.21
CA ASN A 21 -1.15 -18.94 4.35
C ASN A 21 -1.60 -18.46 2.97
N LYS A 22 -1.22 -17.24 2.58
CA LYS A 22 -1.57 -16.66 1.29
C LYS A 22 -0.39 -16.74 0.33
N THR A 23 -0.69 -16.97 -0.94
CA THR A 23 0.30 -16.92 -2.02
C THR A 23 0.44 -15.49 -2.49
N PHE A 24 1.69 -15.06 -2.69
CA PHE A 24 2.03 -13.74 -3.17
C PHE A 24 3.15 -13.85 -4.18
N ILE A 25 3.18 -12.93 -5.13
CA ILE A 25 4.29 -12.80 -6.07
C ILE A 25 5.38 -11.90 -5.48
N THR A 26 6.58 -12.06 -6.00
CA THR A 26 7.72 -11.19 -5.76
C THR A 26 7.65 -9.93 -6.63
N LYS A 27 8.40 -8.90 -6.27
CA LYS A 27 8.60 -7.73 -7.15
C LYS A 27 9.23 -8.10 -8.49
N GLU A 28 10.03 -9.16 -8.53
CA GLU A 28 10.62 -9.64 -9.78
C GLU A 28 9.55 -10.23 -10.71
N GLU A 29 8.69 -11.10 -10.19
CA GLU A 29 7.54 -11.63 -10.92
C GLU A 29 6.56 -10.52 -11.33
N ALA A 30 6.34 -9.54 -10.45
CA ALA A 30 5.46 -8.40 -10.70
C ALA A 30 5.90 -7.52 -11.89
N ARG A 31 7.18 -7.54 -12.28
CA ARG A 31 7.66 -6.76 -13.46
C ARG A 31 7.03 -7.22 -14.76
N ASN A 32 6.60 -8.48 -14.82
CA ASN A 32 5.93 -9.05 -15.99
C ASN A 32 4.44 -8.68 -16.05
N ASN A 33 3.87 -8.16 -14.94
CA ASN A 33 2.50 -7.68 -14.90
C ASN A 33 2.47 -6.15 -14.92
N ARG A 34 2.21 -5.57 -16.09
CA ARG A 34 2.17 -4.13 -16.32
C ARG A 34 0.76 -3.60 -16.06
N ILE A 35 0.62 -2.65 -15.15
CA ILE A 35 -0.65 -2.06 -14.75
C ILE A 35 -0.64 -0.60 -15.17
N THR A 36 -1.59 -0.18 -16.02
CA THR A 36 -1.68 1.22 -16.43
C THR A 36 -2.29 2.08 -15.32
N PRO A 37 -2.10 3.41 -15.33
CA PRO A 37 -2.76 4.30 -14.39
C PRO A 37 -4.29 4.19 -14.42
N GLU A 38 -4.88 3.98 -15.60
CA GLU A 38 -6.33 3.82 -15.76
C GLU A 38 -6.83 2.53 -15.11
N GLU A 39 -6.05 1.45 -15.18
CA GLU A 39 -6.39 0.20 -14.48
C GLU A 39 -6.29 0.39 -12.97
N LEU A 40 -5.19 0.97 -12.48
CA LEU A 40 -5.01 1.28 -11.06
C LEU A 40 -6.21 2.06 -10.50
N MET A 41 -6.71 3.06 -11.22
CA MET A 41 -7.85 3.88 -10.80
C MET A 41 -9.16 3.13 -10.61
N LYS A 42 -9.33 1.94 -11.19
CA LYS A 42 -10.53 1.11 -11.01
C LYS A 42 -10.62 0.50 -9.62
N HIS A 43 -9.47 0.26 -8.99
CA HIS A 43 -9.34 -0.33 -7.66
C HIS A 43 -9.38 0.75 -6.57
N ASN A 44 -10.57 1.34 -6.40
CA ASN A 44 -10.78 2.53 -5.56
C ASN A 44 -11.80 2.37 -4.41
N THR A 45 -12.19 1.15 -4.07
CA THR A 45 -13.16 0.86 -2.99
C THR A 45 -12.49 0.15 -1.82
N GLU A 46 -13.14 0.10 -0.65
CA GLU A 46 -12.53 -0.51 0.55
C GLU A 46 -12.28 -2.02 0.41
N ASP A 47 -13.09 -2.70 -0.39
CA ASP A 47 -13.01 -4.12 -0.71
C ASP A 47 -12.14 -4.42 -1.93
N ASP A 48 -11.85 -3.41 -2.75
CA ASP A 48 -10.97 -3.47 -3.91
C ASP A 48 -10.16 -2.18 -4.04
N ALA A 49 -9.08 -2.10 -3.25
CA ALA A 49 -8.25 -0.92 -3.09
C ALA A 49 -6.80 -1.20 -3.47
N TRP A 50 -6.30 -0.50 -4.49
CA TRP A 50 -4.88 -0.54 -4.86
C TRP A 50 -4.20 0.81 -4.66
N PHE A 51 -2.89 0.78 -4.46
CA PHE A 51 -2.01 1.95 -4.52
C PHE A 51 -0.83 1.67 -5.44
N SER A 52 -0.26 2.71 -6.07
CA SER A 52 1.12 2.65 -6.51
C SER A 52 2.08 3.28 -5.50
N TYR A 53 3.23 2.64 -5.33
CA TYR A 53 4.31 3.14 -4.48
C TYR A 53 5.66 2.76 -5.11
N ARG A 54 6.46 3.79 -5.45
CA ARG A 54 7.78 3.65 -6.08
C ARG A 54 7.75 2.75 -7.34
N GLY A 55 6.73 2.94 -8.17
CA GLY A 55 6.59 2.25 -9.46
C GLY A 55 6.03 0.83 -9.39
N TYR A 56 5.68 0.32 -8.21
CA TYR A 56 4.94 -0.95 -8.06
C TYR A 56 3.52 -0.70 -7.61
N VAL A 57 2.61 -1.58 -8.00
CA VAL A 57 1.20 -1.55 -7.59
C VAL A 57 0.96 -2.61 -6.54
N TYR A 58 0.21 -2.26 -5.49
CA TYR A 58 -0.06 -3.11 -4.33
C TYR A 58 -1.55 -3.15 -4.05
N ASP A 59 -2.07 -4.36 -3.81
CA ASP A 59 -3.43 -4.56 -3.30
C ASP A 59 -3.45 -4.39 -1.78
N VAL A 60 -4.10 -3.31 -1.33
CA VAL A 60 -4.18 -2.91 0.08
C VAL A 60 -5.56 -3.15 0.68
N SER A 61 -6.48 -3.82 -0.03
CA SER A 61 -7.87 -4.06 0.40
C SER A 61 -7.92 -4.68 1.79
N SER A 62 -7.03 -5.63 2.08
CA SER A 62 -6.94 -6.27 3.40
C SER A 62 -5.99 -5.57 4.38
N TYR A 63 -5.14 -4.65 3.93
CA TYR A 63 -4.11 -4.02 4.76
C TYR A 63 -4.66 -2.87 5.62
N GLY A 64 -5.70 -2.19 5.13
CA GLY A 64 -6.27 -1.00 5.77
C GLY A 64 -6.66 -1.14 7.23
N GLN A 65 -7.16 -2.31 7.63
CA GLN A 65 -7.55 -2.60 9.03
C GLN A 65 -6.38 -2.74 9.99
N PHE A 66 -5.19 -3.08 9.49
CA PHE A 66 -3.99 -3.24 10.30
C PHE A 66 -3.24 -1.90 10.46
N HIS A 67 -3.39 -0.98 9.50
CA HIS A 67 -2.67 0.29 9.54
C HIS A 67 -2.97 1.10 10.82
N PRO A 68 -1.97 1.66 11.54
CA PRO A 68 -2.21 2.31 12.84
C PRO A 68 -3.03 3.60 12.76
N GLY A 69 -3.09 4.24 11.58
CA GLY A 69 -3.99 5.37 11.31
C GLY A 69 -5.43 4.95 10.97
N GLY A 70 -5.67 3.65 10.79
CA GLY A 70 -6.94 3.07 10.35
C GLY A 70 -7.22 3.26 8.86
N LEU A 71 -8.27 2.59 8.39
CA LEU A 71 -8.72 2.56 6.99
C LEU A 71 -9.12 3.95 6.46
N ARG A 72 -9.61 4.84 7.34
CA ARG A 72 -10.08 6.17 6.94
C ARG A 72 -8.98 7.04 6.32
N CYS A 73 -7.72 6.80 6.70
CA CYS A 73 -6.56 7.48 6.12
C CYS A 73 -6.26 7.07 4.68
N PHE A 74 -6.87 6.00 4.17
CA PHE A 74 -6.58 5.44 2.85
C PHE A 74 -7.61 5.77 1.79
N LYS A 75 -8.87 6.06 2.17
CA LYS A 75 -9.99 6.22 1.22
C LYS A 75 -9.74 7.25 0.11
N GLU A 76 -9.08 8.37 0.43
CA GLU A 76 -8.78 9.42 -0.55
C GLU A 76 -7.59 9.10 -1.48
N TYR A 77 -6.90 7.99 -1.22
CA TYR A 77 -5.68 7.59 -1.93
C TYR A 77 -5.86 6.35 -2.79
N PHE A 78 -7.00 5.66 -2.73
CA PHE A 78 -7.19 4.43 -3.51
C PHE A 78 -7.17 4.74 -5.01
N GLY A 79 -6.47 3.90 -5.77
CA GLY A 79 -6.25 4.10 -7.19
C GLY A 79 -5.22 5.20 -7.54
N PHE A 80 -4.43 5.67 -6.57
CA PHE A 80 -3.42 6.70 -6.79
C PHE A 80 -2.00 6.27 -6.40
N ASP A 81 -1.02 7.05 -6.85
CA ASP A 81 0.34 6.97 -6.33
C ASP A 81 0.47 7.68 -4.98
N VAL A 82 0.87 6.90 -3.98
CA VAL A 82 1.01 7.36 -2.60
C VAL A 82 2.46 7.63 -2.19
N THR A 83 3.40 7.59 -3.13
CA THR A 83 4.83 7.71 -2.83
C THR A 83 5.15 8.97 -2.04
N ARG A 84 4.63 10.12 -2.48
CA ARG A 84 4.88 11.41 -1.80
C ARG A 84 4.30 11.43 -0.38
N VAL A 85 3.03 11.08 -0.21
CA VAL A 85 2.36 11.12 1.11
C VAL A 85 3.00 10.12 2.08
N VAL A 86 3.36 8.93 1.60
CA VAL A 86 4.02 7.91 2.42
C VAL A 86 5.38 8.40 2.89
N ILE A 87 6.21 8.98 2.01
CA ILE A 87 7.52 9.53 2.39
C ILE A 87 7.36 10.65 3.43
N MET A 88 6.37 11.54 3.26
CA MET A 88 6.13 12.64 4.20
C MET A 88 5.67 12.16 5.58
N LYS A 89 4.73 11.20 5.64
CA LYS A 89 4.12 10.74 6.89
C LYS A 89 4.91 9.63 7.59
N HIS A 90 5.74 8.88 6.85
CA HIS A 90 6.41 7.66 7.33
C HIS A 90 7.93 7.67 7.09
N LYS A 91 8.57 8.84 7.18
CA LYS A 91 10.01 9.03 6.93
C LYS A 91 10.95 8.03 7.63
N HIS A 92 10.55 7.51 8.78
CA HIS A 92 11.36 6.59 9.60
C HIS A 92 10.86 5.15 9.62
N VAL A 93 9.90 4.80 8.74
CA VAL A 93 9.32 3.45 8.67
C VAL A 93 9.82 2.75 7.41
N ASN A 94 10.24 1.50 7.56
CA ASN A 94 10.52 0.64 6.40
C ASN A 94 9.20 0.15 5.79
N ILE A 95 8.66 0.92 4.84
CA ILE A 95 7.38 0.59 4.20
C ILE A 95 7.44 -0.74 3.44
N ASP A 96 8.57 -1.01 2.78
CA ASP A 96 8.75 -2.22 1.98
C ASP A 96 8.60 -3.49 2.84
N SER A 97 8.99 -3.49 4.12
CA SER A 97 8.80 -4.66 5.00
C SER A 97 7.34 -4.98 5.30
N PHE A 98 6.42 -4.02 5.11
CA PHE A 98 4.99 -4.24 5.35
C PHE A 98 4.24 -4.59 4.07
N ILE A 99 4.51 -3.90 2.97
CA ILE A 99 3.67 -4.03 1.77
C ILE A 99 4.28 -4.92 0.69
N ASN A 100 5.54 -5.35 0.78
CA ASN A 100 6.18 -6.13 -0.29
C ASN A 100 5.40 -7.39 -0.69
N LYS A 101 4.69 -8.02 0.25
CA LYS A 101 3.85 -9.19 -0.05
C LYS A 101 2.58 -8.83 -0.80
N LEU A 102 2.14 -7.59 -0.76
CA LEU A 102 0.90 -7.12 -1.40
C LEU A 102 1.08 -6.72 -2.86
N VAL A 103 2.29 -6.88 -3.43
CA VAL A 103 2.57 -6.46 -4.81
C VAL A 103 1.76 -7.29 -5.80
N VAL A 104 1.15 -6.61 -6.77
CA VAL A 104 0.38 -7.24 -7.86
C VAL A 104 0.98 -6.97 -9.23
N GLY A 105 1.74 -5.89 -9.39
CA GLY A 105 2.38 -5.57 -10.66
C GLY A 105 3.30 -4.35 -10.61
N MET A 106 3.78 -3.93 -11.76
CA MET A 106 4.55 -2.71 -11.98
C MET A 106 3.67 -1.67 -12.68
N LEU A 107 3.71 -0.44 -12.18
CA LEU A 107 3.00 0.67 -12.83
C LEU A 107 3.65 0.96 -14.19
N ASP A 108 2.81 1.08 -15.22
CA ASP A 108 3.21 1.34 -16.59
C ASP A 108 2.56 2.61 -17.13
N GLY A 109 3.26 3.72 -16.91
CA GLY A 109 2.80 5.06 -17.25
C GLY A 109 3.09 6.07 -16.16
N ASP A 110 2.63 7.29 -16.38
CA ASP A 110 2.82 8.37 -15.42
C ASP A 110 1.88 8.18 -14.20
N PRO A 111 2.41 8.30 -12.97
CA PRO A 111 1.60 8.13 -11.77
C PRO A 111 0.57 9.24 -11.65
N ILE A 112 -0.68 8.84 -11.38
CA ILE A 112 -1.75 9.78 -11.04
C ILE A 112 -1.68 10.05 -9.54
N LEU A 113 -1.57 11.33 -9.18
CA LEU A 113 -1.44 11.78 -7.81
C LEU A 113 -2.82 12.10 -7.20
N PRO A 114 -3.03 11.86 -5.90
CA PRO A 114 -4.24 12.28 -5.21
C PRO A 114 -4.37 13.82 -5.26
N GLN A 115 -5.60 14.32 -5.41
CA GLN A 115 -5.89 15.76 -5.54
C GLN A 115 -5.45 16.58 -4.33
N ASN A 116 -5.39 15.96 -3.14
CA ASN A 116 -5.04 16.60 -1.87
C ASN A 116 -3.53 16.72 -1.62
N ASN A 117 -2.68 16.59 -2.64
CA ASN A 117 -1.26 16.93 -2.57
C ASN A 117 -0.98 18.46 -2.60
N ARG A 118 -1.96 19.28 -2.18
CA ARG A 118 -1.77 20.70 -1.89
C ARG A 118 -1.46 20.80 -0.40
N GLU A 119 -0.30 21.38 -0.10
CA GLU A 119 0.31 21.63 1.23
C GLU A 119 1.35 20.59 1.69
#